data_AF-A0A643C6S6-F1
#
_entry.id   AF-A0A643C6S6-F1
#
_cell.length_a   1.000
_cell.length_b   1.000
_cell.length_c   1.000
_cell.angle_alpha   90.00
_cell.angle_beta   90.00
_cell.angle_gamma   90.00
#
_symmetry.space_group_name_H-M   'P 1'
#
loop_
_entity.id
_entity.type
_entity.pdbx_description
1 polymer ?
#
loop_
_entity_poly.entity_id
_entity_poly.type
_entity_poly.pdbx_seq_one_letter_code
_entity_poly.pdbx_strand_id
1 'polypeptide(L)'
;MKNEMRSTKYKPVDYQQLHALTEAKKLASASTELKIRKAVQTSKISKEQTLIKQHKQVWWQEHQRLNEVRCKMESEIKSLLNEENIGKECLSDLMNFEQELSEQWCTYLKNVINPIQQLRADLKYRQHHISQHSHSHSESNSVKVLEEVDFVKKQLKAVYERLRLEQQKIENYLSDWSLKTLDHSSEERSNLLSEMPVELETLECPYPDLKSSILNEFCNFTEKYQKKLQDFDMQLKDIYRYFVIGIQAINKCLDLLFVE
;
A
#
# COMPACT_ATOMS: atom_id res chain seq x y z
N MET A 1 -34.84 -32.35 92.91
CA MET A 1 -33.48 -32.94 92.83
C MET A 1 -33.57 -34.04 91.77
N LYS A 2 -32.82 -34.08 90.67
CA LYS A 2 -31.41 -33.77 90.42
C LYS A 2 -31.22 -33.25 88.99
N ASN A 3 -30.36 -32.24 88.83
CA ASN A 3 -29.84 -31.77 87.54
C ASN A 3 -28.88 -32.83 86.96
N GLU A 4 -29.21 -33.42 85.80
CA GLU A 4 -28.22 -34.13 84.97
C GLU A 4 -27.67 -33.16 83.91
N MET A 5 -26.73 -32.32 84.32
CA MET A 5 -25.89 -31.55 83.40
C MET A 5 -24.93 -32.50 82.67
N ARG A 6 -25.34 -33.01 81.51
CA ARG A 6 -24.40 -33.61 80.54
C ARG A 6 -23.57 -32.48 79.94
N SER A 7 -22.39 -32.22 80.51
CA SER A 7 -21.38 -31.39 79.86
C SER A 7 -20.91 -32.10 78.58
N THR A 8 -21.39 -31.66 77.42
CA THR A 8 -20.83 -32.01 76.12
C THR A 8 -19.49 -31.30 76.00
N LYS A 9 -18.41 -31.94 76.49
CA LYS A 9 -17.04 -31.44 76.28
C LYS A 9 -16.79 -31.34 74.77
N TYR A 10 -16.42 -30.14 74.32
CA TYR A 10 -16.06 -29.85 72.94
C TYR A 10 -15.00 -30.86 72.47
N LYS A 11 -15.23 -31.48 71.31
CA LYS A 11 -14.22 -32.35 70.68
C LYS A 11 -13.02 -31.47 70.28
N PRO A 12 -11.78 -31.92 70.54
CA PRO A 12 -10.59 -31.19 70.12
C PRO A 12 -10.59 -31.03 68.60
N VAL A 13 -10.26 -29.83 68.14
CA VAL A 13 -10.20 -29.49 66.71
C VAL A 13 -9.08 -30.30 66.06
N ASP A 14 -9.44 -31.08 65.03
CA ASP A 14 -8.48 -31.81 64.22
C ASP A 14 -7.85 -30.87 63.18
N TYR A 15 -6.69 -30.33 63.55
CA TYR A 15 -5.93 -29.41 62.71
C TYR A 15 -5.39 -30.08 61.43
N GLN A 16 -5.16 -31.39 61.43
CA GLN A 16 -4.72 -32.10 60.22
C GLN A 16 -5.86 -32.16 59.19
N GLN A 17 -7.07 -32.46 59.64
CA GLN A 17 -8.24 -32.47 58.77
C GLN A 17 -8.53 -31.06 58.21
N LEU A 18 -8.44 -30.03 59.05
CA LEU A 18 -8.64 -28.63 58.62
C LEU A 18 -7.60 -28.20 57.56
N HIS A 19 -6.33 -28.55 57.79
CA HIS A 19 -5.25 -28.25 56.84
C HIS A 19 -5.48 -28.95 55.50
N ALA A 20 -5.83 -30.24 55.51
CA ALA A 20 -6.14 -31.00 54.30
C ALA A 20 -7.30 -30.37 53.51
N LEU A 21 -8.34 -29.89 54.21
CA LEU A 21 -9.49 -29.22 53.60
C LEU A 21 -9.11 -27.86 52.98
N THR A 22 -8.26 -27.08 53.65
CA THR A 22 -7.74 -25.82 53.12
C THR A 22 -6.87 -26.03 51.89
N GLU A 23 -5.96 -26.99 51.92
CA GLU A 23 -5.10 -27.31 50.76
C GLU A 23 -5.93 -27.84 49.58
N ALA A 24 -6.94 -28.68 49.83
CA ALA A 24 -7.87 -29.12 48.80
C ALA A 24 -8.64 -27.95 48.16
N LYS A 25 -9.11 -26.98 48.97
CA LYS A 25 -9.76 -25.77 48.46
C LYS A 25 -8.82 -24.88 47.67
N LYS A 26 -7.57 -24.69 48.12
CA LYS A 26 -6.55 -23.93 47.37
C LYS A 26 -6.30 -24.57 46.00
N LEU A 27 -6.12 -25.89 45.95
CA LEU A 27 -5.92 -26.63 44.71
C LEU A 27 -7.13 -26.52 43.76
N ALA A 28 -8.36 -26.63 44.30
CA ALA A 28 -9.58 -26.44 43.51
C ALA A 28 -9.71 -25.01 42.96
N SER A 29 -9.35 -24.00 43.77
CA SER A 29 -9.33 -22.59 43.35
C SER A 29 -8.32 -22.37 42.22
N ALA A 30 -7.08 -22.85 42.39
CA ALA A 30 -6.03 -22.71 41.38
C ALA A 30 -6.40 -23.42 40.07
N SER A 31 -7.01 -24.60 40.14
CA SER A 31 -7.53 -25.33 38.97
C SER A 31 -8.63 -24.54 38.25
N THR A 32 -9.53 -23.92 39.01
CA THR A 32 -10.61 -23.08 38.45
C THR A 32 -10.04 -21.83 37.78
N GLU A 33 -9.10 -21.14 38.43
CA GLU A 33 -8.43 -19.97 37.87
C GLU A 33 -7.69 -20.30 36.57
N LEU A 34 -7.00 -21.44 36.52
CA LEU A 34 -6.32 -21.91 35.31
C LEU A 34 -7.32 -22.14 34.17
N LYS A 35 -8.49 -22.73 34.45
CA LYS A 35 -9.56 -22.92 33.45
C LYS A 35 -10.10 -21.58 32.95
N ILE A 36 -10.31 -20.61 33.83
CA ILE A 36 -10.74 -19.25 33.46
C ILE A 36 -9.71 -18.59 32.54
N ARG A 37 -8.41 -18.61 32.93
CA ARG A 37 -7.34 -18.03 32.11
C ARG A 37 -7.27 -18.66 30.72
N LYS A 38 -7.38 -19.99 30.63
CA LYS A 38 -7.41 -20.71 29.35
C LYS A 38 -8.61 -20.29 28.50
N ALA A 39 -9.81 -20.24 29.08
CA ALA A 39 -11.03 -19.84 28.35
C ALA A 39 -10.93 -18.40 27.82
N VAL A 40 -10.40 -17.46 28.62
CA VAL A 40 -10.18 -16.07 28.20
C VAL A 40 -9.18 -15.99 27.04
N GLN A 41 -8.06 -16.69 27.12
CA GLN A 41 -7.06 -16.73 26.04
C GLN A 41 -7.64 -17.31 24.75
N THR A 42 -8.35 -18.43 24.82
CA THR A 42 -9.01 -19.01 23.64
C THR A 42 -10.05 -18.07 23.05
N SER A 43 -10.83 -17.37 23.88
CA SER A 43 -11.79 -16.37 23.41
C SER A 43 -11.10 -15.19 22.71
N LYS A 44 -9.99 -14.69 23.26
CA LYS A 44 -9.20 -13.61 22.66
C LYS A 44 -8.67 -14.01 21.28
N ILE A 45 -8.02 -15.17 21.19
CA ILE A 45 -7.48 -15.71 19.92
C ILE A 45 -8.61 -15.92 18.90
N SER A 46 -9.76 -16.45 19.32
CA SER A 46 -10.90 -16.66 18.43
C SER A 46 -11.45 -15.35 17.85
N LYS A 47 -11.53 -14.29 18.66
CA LYS A 47 -11.94 -12.96 18.21
C LYS A 47 -10.93 -12.37 17.22
N GLU A 48 -9.64 -12.45 17.52
CA GLU A 48 -8.57 -11.98 16.63
C GLU A 48 -8.60 -12.73 15.28
N GLN A 49 -8.72 -14.05 15.30
CA GLN A 49 -8.83 -14.85 14.08
C GLN A 49 -10.06 -14.48 13.24
N THR A 50 -11.19 -14.19 13.89
CA THR A 50 -12.41 -13.76 13.20
C THR A 50 -12.22 -12.38 12.57
N LEU A 51 -11.61 -11.45 13.30
CA LEU A 51 -11.30 -10.11 12.79
C LEU A 51 -10.34 -10.17 11.59
N ILE A 52 -9.29 -10.98 11.67
CA ILE A 52 -8.34 -11.17 10.56
C ILE A 52 -9.06 -11.73 9.33
N LYS A 53 -9.99 -12.67 9.48
CA LYS A 53 -10.77 -13.21 8.37
C LYS A 53 -11.64 -12.11 7.72
N GLN A 54 -12.30 -11.30 8.54
CA GLN A 54 -13.10 -10.17 8.06
C GLN A 54 -12.25 -9.14 7.32
N HIS A 55 -11.12 -8.71 7.89
CA HIS A 55 -10.20 -7.78 7.25
C HIS A 55 -9.69 -8.32 5.91
N LYS A 56 -9.28 -9.60 5.86
CA LYS A 56 -8.85 -10.23 4.61
C LYS A 56 -9.96 -10.23 3.56
N GLN A 57 -11.19 -10.49 3.96
CA GLN A 57 -12.33 -10.47 3.04
C GLN A 57 -12.59 -9.07 2.49
N VAL A 58 -12.64 -8.05 3.35
CA VAL A 58 -12.85 -6.66 2.94
C VAL A 58 -11.71 -6.19 2.03
N TRP A 59 -10.46 -6.50 2.40
CA TRP A 59 -9.30 -6.15 1.59
C TRP A 59 -9.33 -6.81 0.21
N TRP A 60 -9.73 -8.08 0.14
CA TRP A 60 -9.82 -8.79 -1.13
C TRP A 60 -10.92 -8.21 -2.03
N GLN A 61 -12.07 -7.86 -1.45
CA GLN A 61 -13.16 -7.19 -2.17
C GLN A 61 -12.72 -5.81 -2.70
N GLU A 62 -12.06 -5.00 -1.87
CA GLU A 62 -11.61 -3.68 -2.27
C GLU A 62 -10.50 -3.74 -3.31
N HIS A 63 -9.56 -4.69 -3.16
CA HIS A 63 -8.54 -4.94 -4.17
C HIS A 63 -9.16 -5.31 -5.52
N GLN A 64 -10.17 -6.19 -5.53
CA GLN A 64 -10.88 -6.55 -6.76
C GLN A 64 -11.60 -5.35 -7.37
N ARG A 65 -12.35 -4.58 -6.56
CA ARG A 65 -13.07 -3.38 -7.01
C ARG A 65 -12.12 -2.34 -7.61
N LEU A 66 -10.99 -2.07 -6.95
CA LEU A 66 -9.97 -1.14 -7.45
C LEU A 66 -9.31 -1.66 -8.72
N ASN A 67 -9.04 -2.96 -8.80
CA ASN A 67 -8.49 -3.58 -9.99
C ASN A 67 -9.46 -3.47 -11.18
N GLU A 68 -10.75 -3.70 -10.98
CA GLU A 68 -11.78 -3.55 -12.02
C GLU A 68 -11.87 -2.10 -12.52
N VAL A 69 -11.87 -1.12 -11.61
CA VAL A 69 -11.86 0.32 -11.97
C VAL A 69 -10.60 0.68 -12.75
N ARG A 70 -9.43 0.20 -12.30
CA ARG A 70 -8.16 0.39 -13.02
C ARG A 70 -8.22 -0.20 -14.42
N CYS A 71 -8.61 -1.46 -14.56
CA CYS A 71 -8.68 -2.13 -15.87
C CYS A 71 -9.66 -1.43 -16.82
N LYS A 72 -10.79 -0.92 -16.31
CA LYS A 72 -11.74 -0.12 -17.10
C LYS A 72 -11.08 1.16 -17.60
N MET A 73 -10.43 1.92 -16.72
CA MET A 73 -9.78 3.16 -17.10
C MET A 73 -8.60 2.95 -18.06
N GLU A 74 -7.79 1.91 -17.83
CA GLU A 74 -6.72 1.51 -18.75
C GLU A 74 -7.27 1.16 -20.15
N SER A 75 -8.44 0.51 -20.21
CA SER A 75 -9.09 0.17 -21.48
C SER A 75 -9.62 1.42 -22.20
N GLU A 76 -10.18 2.39 -21.46
CA GLU A 76 -10.61 3.69 -22.00
C GLU A 76 -9.41 4.48 -22.56
N ILE A 77 -8.30 4.54 -21.82
CA ILE A 77 -7.05 5.16 -22.30
C ILE A 77 -6.55 4.47 -23.56
N LYS A 78 -6.51 3.13 -23.57
CA LYS A 78 -6.10 2.37 -24.77
C LYS A 78 -7.01 2.61 -25.96
N SER A 79 -8.32 2.74 -25.75
CA SER A 79 -9.27 3.10 -26.80
C SER A 79 -8.94 4.47 -27.40
N LEU A 80 -8.68 5.49 -26.56
CA LEU A 80 -8.33 6.84 -27.00
C LEU A 80 -7.00 6.89 -27.77
N LEU A 81 -6.03 6.05 -27.38
CA LEU A 81 -4.73 5.94 -28.05
C LEU A 81 -4.81 5.19 -29.39
N ASN A 82 -5.79 4.29 -29.55
CA ASN A 82 -5.99 3.51 -30.77
C ASN A 82 -6.90 4.20 -31.81
N GLU A 83 -7.65 5.22 -31.41
CA GLU A 83 -8.43 6.05 -32.33
C GLU A 83 -7.52 6.80 -33.30
N GLU A 84 -7.91 6.86 -34.57
CA GLU A 84 -7.13 7.50 -35.62
C GLU A 84 -7.25 9.02 -35.53
N ASN A 85 -6.49 9.62 -34.62
CA ASN A 85 -6.48 11.05 -34.32
C ASN A 85 -5.22 11.76 -34.84
N ILE A 86 -5.37 13.07 -35.05
CA ILE A 86 -4.30 13.97 -35.52
C ILE A 86 -3.30 14.13 -34.37
N GLY A 87 -2.25 13.31 -34.37
CA GLY A 87 -1.27 13.24 -33.27
C GLY A 87 -0.55 11.89 -33.09
N LYS A 88 -0.80 10.90 -33.97
CA LYS A 88 -0.24 9.54 -33.93
C LYS A 88 1.26 9.45 -33.60
N GLU A 89 2.09 10.38 -34.09
CA GLU A 89 3.54 10.31 -33.91
C GLU A 89 3.96 10.50 -32.44
N CYS A 90 3.36 11.44 -31.71
CA CYS A 90 3.58 11.62 -30.26
C CYS A 90 3.00 10.46 -29.43
N LEU A 91 1.86 9.89 -29.85
CA LEU A 91 1.26 8.73 -29.19
C LEU A 91 2.06 7.44 -29.41
N SER A 92 2.79 7.35 -30.53
CA SER A 92 3.67 6.22 -30.85
C SER A 92 4.82 6.11 -29.84
N ASP A 93 5.43 7.24 -29.50
CA ASP A 93 6.49 7.28 -28.48
C ASP A 93 5.97 6.83 -27.11
N LEU A 94 4.75 7.24 -26.74
CA LEU A 94 4.11 6.82 -25.49
C LEU A 94 3.89 5.29 -25.43
N MET A 95 3.46 4.69 -26.54
CA MET A 95 3.29 3.24 -26.64
C MET A 95 4.64 2.49 -26.56
N ASN A 96 5.68 3.03 -27.19
CA ASN A 96 7.04 2.47 -27.08
C ASN A 96 7.54 2.49 -25.63
N PHE A 97 7.29 3.58 -24.89
CA PHE A 97 7.60 3.67 -23.47
C PHE A 97 6.78 2.70 -22.61
N GLU A 98 5.48 2.50 -22.88
CA GLU A 98 4.65 1.50 -22.17
C GLU A 98 5.26 0.11 -22.33
N GLN A 99 5.64 -0.25 -23.55
CA GLN A 99 6.24 -1.55 -23.84
C GLN A 99 7.59 -1.72 -23.12
N GLU A 100 8.49 -0.74 -23.23
CA GLU A 100 9.80 -0.82 -22.59
C GLU A 100 9.68 -0.92 -21.06
N LEU A 101 8.78 -0.15 -20.44
CA LEU A 101 8.52 -0.25 -19.00
C LEU A 101 7.95 -1.61 -18.61
N SER A 102 7.06 -2.19 -19.43
CA SER A 102 6.52 -3.53 -19.19
C SER A 102 7.60 -4.61 -19.25
N GLU A 103 8.50 -4.53 -20.22
CA GLU A 103 9.63 -5.46 -20.37
C GLU A 103 10.63 -5.31 -19.20
N GLN A 104 10.95 -4.08 -18.81
CA GLN A 104 11.79 -3.81 -17.65
C GLN A 104 11.15 -4.32 -16.36
N TRP A 105 9.85 -4.12 -16.19
CA TRP A 105 9.10 -4.63 -15.04
C TRP A 105 9.11 -6.15 -14.98
N CYS A 106 8.86 -6.83 -16.10
CA CYS A 106 8.94 -8.30 -16.17
C CYS A 106 10.34 -8.80 -15.84
N THR A 107 11.38 -8.12 -16.34
CA THR A 107 12.78 -8.45 -16.07
C THR A 107 13.12 -8.25 -14.60
N TYR A 108 12.70 -7.12 -14.01
CA TYR A 108 12.86 -6.83 -12.59
C TYR A 108 12.17 -7.89 -11.73
N LEU A 109 10.90 -8.20 -12.02
CA LEU A 109 10.12 -9.19 -11.29
C LEU A 109 10.79 -10.57 -11.34
N LYS A 110 11.28 -10.97 -12.52
CA LYS A 110 12.04 -12.21 -12.70
C LYS A 110 13.33 -12.20 -11.89
N ASN A 111 14.08 -11.10 -11.90
CA ASN A 111 15.33 -10.96 -11.16
C ASN A 111 15.13 -10.93 -9.64
N VAL A 112 13.96 -10.52 -9.14
CA VAL A 112 13.63 -10.52 -7.71
C VAL A 112 13.02 -11.85 -7.26
N ILE A 113 12.08 -12.40 -8.02
CA ILE A 113 11.33 -13.60 -7.63
C ILE A 113 12.16 -14.87 -7.82
N ASN A 114 12.89 -15.00 -8.93
CA ASN A 114 13.62 -16.24 -9.22
C ASN A 114 14.68 -16.58 -8.15
N PRO A 115 15.51 -15.64 -7.67
CA PRO A 115 16.46 -15.95 -6.59
C PRO A 115 15.78 -16.40 -5.30
N ILE A 116 14.62 -15.83 -4.96
CA ILE A 116 13.84 -16.23 -3.77
C ILE A 116 13.31 -17.66 -3.94
N GLN A 117 12.76 -17.97 -5.12
CA GLN A 117 12.27 -19.32 -5.43
C GLN A 117 13.41 -20.34 -5.44
N GLN A 118 14.56 -19.99 -6.01
CA GLN A 118 15.76 -20.83 -6.03
C GLN A 118 16.29 -21.07 -4.61
N LEU A 119 16.39 -20.03 -3.79
CA LEU A 119 16.78 -20.16 -2.38
C LEU A 119 15.79 -21.04 -1.62
N ARG A 120 14.48 -20.88 -1.85
CA ARG A 120 13.46 -21.71 -1.21
C ARG A 120 13.57 -23.19 -1.62
N ALA A 121 13.89 -23.47 -2.88
CA ALA A 121 14.12 -24.83 -3.36
C ALA A 121 15.39 -25.43 -2.75
N ASP A 122 16.48 -24.68 -2.71
CA ASP A 122 17.75 -25.10 -2.13
C ASP A 122 17.63 -25.37 -0.62
N LEU A 123 16.96 -24.48 0.13
CA LEU A 123 16.70 -24.68 1.56
C LEU A 123 15.87 -25.93 1.83
N LYS A 124 14.82 -26.19 1.03
CA LYS A 124 14.04 -27.43 1.13
C LYS A 124 14.89 -28.65 0.85
N TYR A 125 15.72 -28.61 -0.19
CA TYR A 125 16.64 -29.69 -0.54
C TYR A 125 17.61 -29.99 0.60
N ARG A 126 18.29 -28.97 1.14
CA ARG A 126 19.19 -29.11 2.29
C ARG A 126 18.49 -29.65 3.53
N GLN A 127 17.26 -29.20 3.81
CA GLN A 127 16.46 -29.70 4.93
C GLN A 127 16.17 -31.20 4.80
N HIS A 128 15.83 -31.68 3.60
CA HIS A 128 15.58 -33.11 3.37
C HIS A 128 16.85 -33.95 3.57
N HIS A 129 18.02 -33.48 3.15
CA HIS A 129 19.29 -34.18 3.34
C HIS A 129 19.76 -34.20 4.80
N ILE A 130 19.55 -33.12 5.56
CA ILE A 130 19.87 -33.06 7.00
C ILE A 130 18.98 -34.02 7.79
N SER A 131 17.71 -34.21 7.37
CA SER A 131 16.80 -35.16 8.00
C SER A 131 17.13 -36.63 7.72
N GLN A 132 17.91 -36.93 6.67
CA GLN A 132 18.24 -38.30 6.25
C GLN A 132 19.60 -38.79 6.77
N HIS A 133 20.55 -37.89 7.03
CA HIS A 133 21.86 -38.25 7.57
C HIS A 133 21.96 -37.94 9.08
N SER A 134 21.63 -38.93 9.90
CA SER A 134 22.00 -38.94 11.31
C SER A 134 23.51 -39.13 11.46
N HIS A 135 24.15 -38.12 12.07
CA HIS A 135 25.46 -38.16 12.72
C HIS A 135 26.73 -38.22 11.86
N SER A 136 27.38 -37.05 11.73
CA SER A 136 28.79 -36.80 12.15
C SER A 136 29.38 -35.49 11.59
N HIS A 137 28.73 -34.85 10.60
CA HIS A 137 29.22 -33.61 9.98
C HIS A 137 28.35 -32.34 10.21
N SER A 138 27.36 -32.41 11.10
CA SER A 138 26.27 -31.41 11.21
C SER A 138 26.72 -30.04 11.76
N GLU A 139 27.62 -29.99 12.74
CA GLU A 139 28.02 -28.74 13.42
C GLU A 139 28.83 -27.81 12.50
N SER A 140 29.72 -28.38 11.67
CA SER A 140 30.61 -27.59 10.80
C SER A 140 29.89 -26.94 9.61
N ASN A 141 28.74 -27.47 9.18
CA ASN A 141 27.91 -26.86 8.14
C ASN A 141 26.94 -25.82 8.71
N SER A 142 26.48 -25.99 9.95
CA SER A 142 25.56 -25.04 10.60
C SER A 142 26.18 -23.66 10.79
N VAL A 143 27.46 -23.59 11.19
CA VAL A 143 28.17 -22.32 11.39
C VAL A 143 28.35 -21.57 10.06
N LYS A 144 28.76 -22.25 8.99
CA LYS A 144 28.90 -21.65 7.66
C LYS A 144 27.58 -21.13 7.09
N VAL A 145 26.48 -21.86 7.31
CA VAL A 145 25.15 -21.41 6.89
C VAL A 145 24.71 -20.17 7.67
N LEU A 146 25.02 -20.07 8.96
CA LEU A 146 24.72 -18.88 9.76
C LEU A 146 25.53 -17.65 9.30
N GLU A 147 26.81 -17.82 8.99
CA GLU A 147 27.66 -16.76 8.43
C GLU A 147 27.14 -16.27 7.08
N GLU A 148 26.72 -17.18 6.21
CA GLU A 148 26.18 -16.82 4.90
C GLU A 148 24.81 -16.14 5.00
N VAL A 149 23.97 -16.55 5.95
CA VAL A 149 22.71 -15.84 6.27
C VAL A 149 22.99 -14.42 6.77
N ASP A 150 23.98 -14.23 7.64
CA ASP A 150 24.35 -12.90 8.13
C ASP A 150 24.90 -12.02 7.00
N PHE A 151 25.70 -12.59 6.10
CA PHE A 151 26.18 -11.92 4.90
C PHE A 151 25.03 -11.47 3.98
N VAL A 152 24.07 -12.36 3.69
CA VAL A 152 22.89 -12.04 2.86
C VAL A 152 22.02 -10.98 3.54
N LYS A 153 21.84 -11.02 4.86
CA LYS A 153 21.13 -9.97 5.61
C LYS A 153 21.81 -8.61 5.48
N LYS A 154 23.14 -8.57 5.59
CA LYS A 154 23.93 -7.34 5.40
C LYS A 154 23.79 -6.81 3.96
N GLN A 155 23.84 -7.69 2.96
CA GLN A 155 23.62 -7.29 1.56
C GLN A 155 22.20 -6.76 1.33
N LEU A 156 21.18 -7.44 1.84
CA LEU A 156 19.79 -7.01 1.71
C LEU A 156 19.57 -5.64 2.34
N LYS A 157 20.14 -5.41 3.54
CA LYS A 157 20.09 -4.11 4.20
C LYS A 157 20.75 -3.02 3.34
N ALA A 158 21.92 -3.29 2.76
CA ALA A 158 22.61 -2.33 1.90
C ALA A 158 21.81 -2.00 0.62
N VAL A 159 21.17 -3.01 0.01
CA VAL A 159 20.29 -2.82 -1.15
C VAL A 159 19.07 -1.98 -0.76
N TYR A 160 18.45 -2.26 0.38
CA TYR A 160 17.27 -1.54 0.85
C TYR A 160 17.58 -0.05 1.10
N GLU A 161 18.70 0.26 1.75
CA GLU A 161 19.12 1.66 1.95
C GLU A 161 19.40 2.37 0.61
N ARG A 162 19.99 1.68 -0.37
CA ARG A 162 20.20 2.26 -1.71
C ARG A 162 18.88 2.56 -2.41
N LEU A 163 17.94 1.61 -2.40
CA LEU A 163 16.61 1.78 -2.99
C LEU A 163 15.85 2.94 -2.33
N ARG A 164 15.97 3.08 -1.01
CA ARG A 164 15.38 4.20 -0.26
C ARG A 164 15.93 5.56 -0.72
N LEU A 165 17.25 5.65 -0.94
CA LEU A 165 17.87 6.86 -1.48
C LEU A 165 17.44 7.16 -2.91
N GLU A 166 17.33 6.13 -3.77
CA GLU A 166 16.82 6.27 -5.13
C GLU A 166 15.36 6.74 -5.16
N GLN A 167 14.51 6.15 -4.32
CA GLN A 167 13.12 6.57 -4.14
C GLN A 167 13.06 8.05 -3.73
N GLN A 168 13.79 8.45 -2.68
CA GLN A 168 13.81 9.83 -2.21
C GLN A 168 14.29 10.80 -3.30
N LYS A 169 15.27 10.39 -4.12
CA LYS A 169 15.75 11.19 -5.24
C LYS A 169 14.66 11.39 -6.30
N ILE A 170 13.89 10.35 -6.62
CA ILE A 170 12.77 10.42 -7.57
C ILE A 170 11.66 11.31 -7.01
N GLU A 171 11.28 11.14 -5.75
CA GLU A 171 10.26 11.94 -5.08
C GLU A 171 10.62 13.44 -5.05
N ASN A 172 11.88 13.75 -4.73
CA ASN A 172 12.39 15.12 -4.78
C ASN A 172 12.35 15.68 -6.22
N TYR A 173 12.80 14.89 -7.21
CA TYR A 173 12.77 15.31 -8.61
C TYR A 173 11.34 15.60 -9.11
N LEU A 174 10.37 14.74 -8.77
CA LEU A 174 8.96 14.93 -9.12
C LEU A 174 8.35 16.15 -8.41
N SER A 175 8.73 16.37 -7.15
CA SER A 175 8.28 17.55 -6.39
C SER A 175 8.79 18.84 -7.03
N ASP A 176 10.08 18.88 -7.40
CA ASP A 176 10.70 20.02 -8.10
C ASP A 176 10.06 20.27 -9.47
N TRP A 177 9.71 19.20 -10.20
CA TRP A 177 9.00 19.29 -11.48
C TRP A 177 7.58 19.83 -11.32
N SER A 178 6.85 19.38 -10.30
CA SER A 178 5.48 19.83 -10.02
C SER A 178 5.41 21.31 -9.66
N LEU A 179 6.45 21.83 -8.99
CA LEU A 179 6.55 23.25 -8.67
C LEU A 179 6.78 24.09 -9.94
N LYS A 180 7.67 23.63 -10.82
CA LYS A 180 8.01 24.32 -12.08
C LYS A 180 6.86 24.31 -13.08
N THR A 181 6.10 23.22 -13.19
CA THR A 181 4.98 23.15 -14.14
C THR A 181 3.76 23.97 -13.71
N LEU A 182 3.55 24.17 -12.40
CA LEU A 182 2.46 25.02 -11.89
C LEU A 182 2.70 26.52 -12.13
N ASP A 183 3.94 26.99 -12.00
CA ASP A 183 4.30 28.41 -12.20
C ASP A 183 4.11 28.87 -13.66
N HIS A 184 4.24 27.96 -14.63
CA HIS A 184 4.11 28.28 -16.06
C HIS A 184 2.68 28.16 -16.64
N SER A 185 1.69 27.63 -15.90
CA SER A 185 0.43 27.19 -16.52
C SER A 185 -0.69 28.23 -16.54
N SER A 186 -0.77 29.13 -15.55
CA SER A 186 -2.00 29.92 -15.34
C SER A 186 -1.96 31.33 -15.96
N GLU A 187 -0.84 32.04 -15.82
CA GLU A 187 -0.78 33.47 -16.18
C GLU A 187 -0.31 33.67 -17.63
N GLU A 188 0.76 32.99 -18.05
CA GLU A 188 1.27 33.06 -19.43
C GLU A 188 0.30 32.50 -20.49
N ARG A 189 -0.39 31.39 -20.20
CA ARG A 189 -1.36 30.81 -21.16
C ARG A 189 -2.63 31.63 -21.32
N SER A 190 -3.07 32.30 -20.25
CA SER A 190 -4.26 33.16 -20.29
C SER A 190 -4.02 34.43 -21.11
N ASN A 191 -2.80 34.96 -21.09
CA ASN A 191 -2.42 36.17 -21.84
C ASN A 191 -2.32 35.90 -23.36
N LEU A 192 -1.73 34.77 -23.78
CA LEU A 192 -1.53 34.42 -25.20
C LEU A 192 -2.84 34.21 -25.98
N LEU A 193 -3.91 33.76 -25.32
CA LEU A 193 -5.21 33.54 -25.96
C LEU A 193 -6.11 34.78 -25.93
N SER A 194 -5.76 35.79 -25.14
CA SER A 194 -6.52 37.05 -25.07
C SER A 194 -6.11 38.04 -26.15
N GLU A 195 -4.94 37.88 -26.77
CA GLU A 195 -4.46 38.79 -27.81
C GLU A 195 -5.06 38.42 -29.18
N MET A 196 -5.65 39.42 -29.84
CA MET A 196 -6.15 39.30 -31.21
C MET A 196 -4.95 39.08 -32.15
N PRO A 197 -4.99 38.10 -33.08
CA PRO A 197 -3.97 37.97 -34.09
C PRO A 197 -3.87 39.24 -34.93
N VAL A 198 -2.67 39.84 -34.97
CA VAL A 198 -2.40 41.10 -35.67
C VAL A 198 -2.72 40.97 -37.17
N GLU A 199 -2.63 39.75 -37.70
CA GLU A 199 -2.97 39.38 -39.08
C GLU A 199 -4.46 39.53 -39.38
N LEU A 200 -5.35 39.31 -38.41
CA LEU A 200 -6.80 39.50 -38.58
C LEU A 200 -7.20 40.98 -38.46
N GLU A 201 -6.51 41.72 -37.61
CA GLU A 201 -6.78 43.14 -37.37
C GLU A 201 -6.40 43.98 -38.60
N THR A 202 -5.22 43.71 -39.19
CA THR A 202 -4.65 44.44 -40.33
C THR A 202 -5.20 44.05 -41.70
N LEU A 203 -6.01 42.99 -41.79
CA LEU A 203 -6.55 42.50 -43.07
C LEU A 203 -7.51 43.52 -43.71
N GLU A 204 -7.18 44.04 -44.89
CA GLU A 204 -8.13 44.84 -45.69
C GLU A 204 -9.21 43.93 -46.27
N CYS A 205 -10.45 44.09 -45.80
CA CYS A 205 -11.58 43.31 -46.26
C CYS A 205 -12.51 44.19 -47.12
N PRO A 206 -12.83 43.79 -48.37
CA PRO A 206 -13.75 44.54 -49.23
C PRO A 206 -15.20 44.59 -48.71
N TYR A 207 -15.54 43.75 -47.71
CA TYR A 207 -16.85 43.69 -47.09
C TYR A 207 -16.74 43.85 -45.56
N PRO A 208 -16.95 45.05 -45.01
CA PRO A 208 -16.77 45.34 -43.58
C PRO A 208 -17.66 44.49 -42.66
N ASP A 209 -18.91 44.25 -43.07
CA ASP A 209 -19.86 43.46 -42.29
C ASP A 209 -19.40 42.01 -42.14
N LEU A 210 -18.82 41.43 -43.20
CA LEU A 210 -18.27 40.08 -43.15
C LEU A 210 -17.02 40.02 -42.25
N LYS A 211 -16.14 41.03 -42.30
CA LYS A 211 -14.99 41.13 -41.39
C LYS A 211 -15.45 41.16 -39.93
N SER A 212 -16.44 41.98 -39.60
CA SER A 212 -16.99 42.04 -38.24
C SER A 212 -17.63 40.73 -37.78
N SER A 213 -18.34 40.03 -38.67
CA SER A 213 -18.97 38.74 -38.38
C SER A 213 -17.94 37.66 -38.08
N ILE A 214 -16.88 37.57 -38.88
CA ILE A 214 -15.78 36.62 -38.67
C ILE A 214 -15.00 36.95 -37.39
N LEU A 215 -14.72 38.22 -37.12
CA LEU A 215 -14.08 38.66 -35.88
C LEU A 215 -14.91 38.29 -34.65
N ASN A 216 -16.23 38.49 -34.71
CA ASN A 216 -17.14 38.15 -33.63
C ASN A 216 -17.20 36.63 -33.39
N GLU A 217 -17.29 35.82 -34.46
CA GLU A 217 -17.23 34.36 -34.35
C GLU A 217 -15.89 33.87 -33.80
N PHE A 218 -14.78 34.50 -34.20
CA PHE A 218 -13.46 34.20 -33.65
C PHE A 218 -13.38 34.50 -32.15
N CYS A 219 -13.84 35.69 -31.71
CA CYS A 219 -13.90 36.05 -30.30
C CYS A 219 -14.77 35.06 -29.50
N ASN A 220 -15.96 34.73 -30.02
CA ASN A 220 -16.87 33.76 -29.41
C ASN A 220 -16.24 32.37 -29.30
N PHE A 221 -15.47 31.95 -30.30
CA PHE A 221 -14.76 30.68 -30.29
C PHE A 221 -13.64 30.68 -29.25
N THR A 222 -12.82 31.73 -29.22
CA THR A 222 -11.73 31.90 -28.26
C THR A 222 -12.24 31.92 -26.82
N GLU A 223 -13.31 32.67 -26.52
CA GLU A 223 -13.94 32.67 -25.20
C GLU A 223 -14.45 31.29 -24.78
N LYS A 224 -15.11 30.57 -25.69
CA LYS A 224 -15.58 29.19 -25.42
C LYS A 224 -14.42 28.25 -25.14
N TYR A 225 -13.33 28.38 -25.89
CA TYR A 225 -12.15 27.53 -25.73
C TYR A 225 -11.42 27.84 -24.42
N GLN A 226 -11.31 29.12 -24.07
CA GLN A 226 -10.72 29.57 -22.81
C GLN A 226 -11.51 29.07 -21.59
N LYS A 227 -12.85 29.12 -21.63
CA LYS A 227 -13.69 28.54 -20.57
C LYS A 227 -13.45 27.04 -20.40
N LYS A 228 -13.36 26.28 -21.51
CA LYS A 228 -13.03 24.85 -21.45
C LYS A 228 -11.66 24.58 -20.85
N LEU A 229 -10.66 25.39 -21.18
CA LEU A 229 -9.31 25.27 -20.60
C LEU A 229 -9.34 25.53 -19.08
N GLN A 230 -10.07 26.54 -18.63
CA GLN A 230 -10.25 26.82 -17.20
C GLN A 230 -10.94 25.66 -16.45
N ASP A 231 -11.95 25.04 -17.07
CA ASP A 231 -12.62 23.87 -16.51
C ASP A 231 -11.64 22.68 -16.37
N PHE A 232 -10.78 22.43 -17.37
CA PHE A 232 -9.75 21.40 -17.29
C PHE A 232 -8.70 21.68 -16.23
N ASP A 233 -8.22 22.92 -16.10
CA ASP A 233 -7.28 23.31 -15.06
C ASP A 233 -7.87 23.09 -13.65
N MET A 234 -9.16 23.36 -13.48
CA MET A 234 -9.86 23.10 -12.21
C MET A 234 -9.94 21.60 -11.91
N GLN A 235 -10.28 20.78 -12.91
CA GLN A 235 -10.28 19.31 -12.75
C GLN A 235 -8.90 18.76 -12.44
N LEU A 236 -7.84 19.27 -13.07
CA LEU A 236 -6.46 18.87 -12.80
C LEU A 236 -6.03 19.23 -11.38
N LYS A 237 -6.40 20.41 -10.88
CA LYS A 237 -6.16 20.81 -9.48
C LYS A 237 -6.85 19.86 -8.50
N ASP A 238 -8.09 19.45 -8.80
CA ASP A 238 -8.81 18.49 -7.97
C ASP A 238 -8.12 17.11 -7.98
N ILE A 239 -7.74 16.60 -9.15
CA ILE A 239 -7.01 15.33 -9.29
C ILE A 239 -5.69 15.39 -8.50
N TYR A 240 -4.93 16.47 -8.63
CA TYR A 240 -3.69 16.65 -7.89
C TYR A 240 -3.93 16.66 -6.38
N ARG A 241 -4.98 17.35 -5.91
CA ARG A 241 -5.36 17.37 -4.50
C ARG A 241 -5.73 15.98 -3.99
N TYR A 242 -6.50 15.20 -4.75
CA TYR A 242 -6.83 13.81 -4.40
C TYR A 242 -5.57 12.93 -4.36
N PHE A 243 -4.65 13.13 -5.30
CA PHE A 243 -3.38 12.40 -5.34
C PHE A 243 -2.50 12.69 -4.12
N VAL A 244 -2.34 13.96 -3.74
CA VAL A 244 -1.59 14.36 -2.54
C VAL A 244 -2.21 13.79 -1.26
N ILE A 245 -3.54 13.86 -1.12
CA ILE A 245 -4.26 13.28 0.02
C ILE A 245 -4.09 11.75 0.05
N GLY A 246 -4.13 11.10 -1.12
CA GLY A 246 -3.90 9.66 -1.26
C GLY A 246 -2.49 9.24 -0.81
N ILE A 247 -1.46 9.96 -1.25
CA ILE A 247 -0.08 9.72 -0.82
C ILE A 247 0.08 9.93 0.69
N GLN A 248 -0.50 10.99 1.25
CA GLN A 248 -0.46 11.22 2.69
C GLN A 248 -1.15 10.10 3.49
N ALA A 249 -2.27 9.58 2.98
CA ALA A 249 -2.96 8.44 3.61
C ALA A 249 -2.12 7.15 3.54
N ILE A 250 -1.47 6.89 2.41
CA ILE A 250 -0.58 5.73 2.24
C ILE A 250 0.62 5.83 3.18
N ASN A 251 1.29 6.99 3.25
CA ASN A 251 2.42 7.20 4.16
C ASN A 251 2.01 7.04 5.62
N LYS A 252 0.83 7.56 6.01
CA LYS A 252 0.30 7.38 7.37
C LYS A 252 -0.04 5.93 7.70
N CYS A 253 -0.52 5.16 6.72
CA CYS A 253 -0.74 3.72 6.88
C CYS A 253 0.57 2.94 6.99
N LEU A 254 1.61 3.33 6.24
CA LEU A 254 2.95 2.75 6.31
C LEU A 254 3.61 3.06 7.67
N ASP A 255 3.50 4.29 8.16
CA ASP A 255 4.01 4.66 9.49
C ASP A 255 3.34 3.86 10.61
N LEU A 256 2.03 3.59 10.51
CA LEU A 256 1.32 2.73 11.46
C LEU A 256 1.69 1.24 11.36
N LEU A 257 2.19 0.78 10.22
CA LEU A 257 2.61 -0.60 9.99
C LEU A 257 4.07 -0.88 10.36
N PHE A 258 4.91 0.15 10.52
CA PHE A 258 6.35 0.03 10.79
C PHE A 258 6.78 0.52 12.19
N VAL A 259 5.83 0.82 13.09
CA VAL A 259 6.09 1.24 14.48
C VAL A 259 6.01 0.08 15.51
N GLU A 260 5.89 -1.17 15.07
CA GLU A 260 6.12 -2.38 15.91
C GLU A 260 7.39 -3.13 15.49
#